data_AF-A0A967VLL3-F1
#
_entry.id   AF-A0A967VLL3-F1
#
_cell.length_a   1.000
_cell.length_b   1.000
_cell.length_c   1.000
_cell.angle_alpha   90.00
_cell.angle_beta   90.00
_cell.angle_gamma   90.00
#
_symmetry.space_group_name_H-M   'P 1'
#
loop_
_entity.id
_entity.type
_entity.pdbx_description
1 polymer ?
#
loop_
_entity_poly.entity_id
_entity_poly.type
_entity_poly.pdbx_seq_one_letter_code
_entity_poly.pdbx_strand_id
1 'polypeptide(L)'
;MNTHLEIQLFAPVQVQQAQELIDAYDDDPLPVIMVGDFNSAADPHPEDDQVTDSYRMFLRAGFADLWLREAHSNPGLTCCQAPSLDNTESVLYSRLDLVLARYGAAGFGGQSWMDILGDEPSDLIQVAPGYTLWPSDHAGVIATLWPAPGLLMRWAD
;
A
#
# COMPACT_ATOMS: atom_id res chain seq x y z
N MET A 1 2.69 -2.30 11.38
CA MET A 1 3.48 -3.45 10.87
C MET A 1 3.91 -3.15 9.45
N ASN A 2 5.14 -3.50 9.08
CA ASN A 2 5.65 -3.38 7.71
C ASN A 2 6.01 -4.79 7.19
N THR A 3 5.64 -5.10 5.94
CA THR A 3 5.92 -6.40 5.32
C THR A 3 6.40 -6.25 3.89
N HIS A 4 7.00 -7.31 3.38
CA HIS A 4 7.22 -7.52 1.95
C HIS A 4 6.88 -8.98 1.69
N LEU A 5 5.71 -9.25 1.12
CA LEU A 5 5.29 -10.61 0.83
C LEU A 5 6.02 -11.16 -0.39
N GLU A 6 6.16 -12.46 -0.46
CA GLU A 6 6.76 -13.15 -1.59
C GLU A 6 6.00 -12.86 -2.89
N ILE A 7 6.72 -12.85 -4.02
CA ILE A 7 6.14 -12.53 -5.33
C ILE A 7 5.11 -13.57 -5.80
N GLN A 8 4.26 -13.19 -6.76
CA GLN A 8 3.19 -14.01 -7.33
C GLN A 8 3.68 -15.38 -7.85
N LEU A 9 4.94 -15.47 -8.29
CA LEU A 9 5.57 -16.72 -8.74
C LEU A 9 5.61 -17.79 -7.65
N PHE A 10 5.61 -17.39 -6.37
CA PHE A 10 5.59 -18.29 -5.21
C PHE A 10 4.32 -18.08 -4.37
N ALA A 11 3.16 -17.91 -5.03
CA ALA A 11 1.87 -17.71 -4.38
C ALA A 11 1.58 -18.64 -3.18
N PRO A 12 1.96 -19.94 -3.16
CA PRO A 12 1.76 -20.78 -1.97
C PRO A 12 2.52 -20.31 -0.72
N VAL A 13 3.70 -19.71 -0.88
CA VAL A 13 4.50 -19.14 0.22
C VAL A 13 3.89 -17.80 0.64
N GLN A 14 3.57 -16.95 -0.35
CA GLN A 14 2.94 -15.66 -0.12
C GLN A 14 1.62 -15.78 0.67
N VAL A 15 0.78 -16.78 0.34
CA VAL A 15 -0.47 -17.06 1.04
C VAL A 15 -0.22 -17.48 2.49
N GLN A 16 0.82 -18.27 2.76
CA GLN A 16 1.19 -18.66 4.12
C GLN A 16 1.70 -17.46 4.92
N GLN A 17 2.53 -16.60 4.33
CA GLN A 17 2.97 -15.35 4.96
C GLN A 17 1.78 -14.42 5.29
N ALA A 18 0.80 -14.32 4.39
CA ALA A 18 -0.41 -13.56 4.64
C ALA A 18 -1.22 -14.14 5.81
N GLN A 19 -1.36 -15.47 5.88
CA GLN A 19 -2.02 -16.14 6.99
C GLN A 19 -1.29 -15.90 8.32
N GLU A 20 0.05 -16.04 8.34
CA GLU A 20 0.86 -15.78 9.54
C GLU A 20 0.65 -14.35 10.07
N LEU A 21 0.61 -13.35 9.17
CA LEU A 21 0.34 -11.97 9.56
C LEU A 21 -1.09 -11.77 10.06
N ILE A 22 -2.09 -12.40 9.44
CA ILE A 22 -3.47 -12.33 9.91
C ILE A 22 -3.58 -12.92 11.32
N ASP A 23 -3.05 -14.13 11.52
CA ASP A 23 -3.10 -14.84 12.81
C ASP A 23 -2.35 -14.09 13.91
N ALA A 24 -1.20 -13.49 13.58
CA ALA A 24 -0.39 -12.74 14.54
C ALA A 24 -1.13 -11.52 15.13
N TYR A 25 -2.10 -10.97 14.39
CA TYR A 25 -2.83 -9.79 14.81
C TYR A 25 -4.29 -10.04 15.08
N ASP A 26 -4.86 -11.23 14.84
CA ASP A 26 -6.32 -11.45 14.77
C ASP A 26 -7.09 -10.91 16.00
N ASP A 27 -6.55 -11.13 17.19
CA ASP A 27 -7.13 -10.70 18.48
C ASP A 27 -6.46 -9.44 19.08
N ASP A 28 -5.69 -8.67 18.30
CA ASP A 28 -5.00 -7.47 18.81
C ASP A 28 -6.04 -6.41 19.27
N PRO A 29 -6.01 -5.97 20.55
CA PRO A 29 -6.95 -4.98 21.06
C PRO A 29 -6.67 -3.56 20.54
N LEU A 30 -5.49 -3.32 19.97
CA LEU A 30 -5.09 -2.04 19.40
C LEU A 30 -5.40 -1.99 17.90
N PRO A 31 -5.58 -0.78 17.32
CA PRO A 31 -5.68 -0.66 15.88
C PRO A 31 -4.38 -1.12 15.21
N VAL A 32 -4.52 -1.91 14.15
CA VAL A 32 -3.38 -2.43 13.38
C VAL A 32 -3.39 -1.76 12.02
N ILE A 33 -2.26 -1.15 11.67
CA ILE A 33 -1.98 -0.66 10.32
C ILE A 33 -0.86 -1.54 9.77
N MET A 34 -1.11 -2.19 8.64
CA MET A 34 -0.14 -2.94 7.85
C MET A 34 0.21 -2.12 6.62
N VAL A 35 1.50 -1.92 6.40
CA VAL A 35 2.04 -1.26 5.21
C VAL A 35 3.05 -2.17 4.54
N GLY A 36 3.32 -1.92 3.27
CA GLY A 36 4.42 -2.55 2.54
C GLY A 36 4.02 -3.07 1.17
N ASP A 37 4.91 -3.83 0.56
CA ASP A 37 4.69 -4.49 -0.71
C ASP A 37 4.03 -5.85 -0.47
N PHE A 38 2.77 -5.98 -0.89
CA PHE A 38 2.00 -7.20 -0.71
C PHE A 38 2.17 -8.18 -1.88
N ASN A 39 2.80 -7.75 -2.98
CA ASN A 39 3.00 -8.55 -4.19
C ASN A 39 1.72 -9.23 -4.71
N SER A 40 0.55 -8.64 -4.43
CA SER A 40 -0.74 -9.10 -4.93
C SER A 40 -1.52 -7.89 -5.36
N ALA A 41 -1.79 -7.81 -6.65
CA ALA A 41 -2.44 -6.66 -7.26
C ALA A 41 -3.80 -6.37 -6.63
N ALA A 42 -3.99 -5.09 -6.31
CA ALA A 42 -5.18 -4.54 -5.67
C ALA A 42 -5.79 -3.39 -6.49
N ASP A 43 -5.33 -3.17 -7.72
CA ASP A 43 -5.95 -2.23 -8.65
C ASP A 43 -7.29 -2.79 -9.21
N PRO A 44 -8.12 -1.96 -9.86
CA PRO A 44 -9.47 -2.38 -10.26
C PRO A 44 -9.53 -3.42 -11.40
N HIS A 45 -8.50 -3.49 -12.25
CA HIS A 45 -8.48 -4.35 -13.43
C HIS A 45 -7.09 -5.01 -13.61
N PRO A 46 -6.64 -5.80 -12.63
CA PRO A 46 -5.31 -6.40 -12.68
C PRO A 46 -5.28 -7.52 -13.71
N GLU A 47 -4.12 -7.73 -14.31
CA GLU A 47 -3.87 -8.92 -15.12
C GLU A 47 -3.87 -10.17 -14.21
N ASP A 48 -4.34 -11.31 -14.73
CA ASP A 48 -4.55 -12.54 -13.95
C ASP A 48 -3.27 -13.02 -13.24
N ASP A 49 -2.10 -12.77 -13.82
CA ASP A 49 -0.80 -13.17 -13.29
C ASP A 49 -0.25 -12.24 -12.19
N GLN A 50 -0.91 -11.11 -11.93
CA GLN A 50 -0.54 -10.16 -10.88
C GLN A 50 -1.29 -10.38 -9.57
N VAL A 51 -2.38 -11.14 -9.60
CA VAL A 51 -3.29 -11.35 -8.46
C VAL A 51 -2.99 -12.66 -7.75
N THR A 52 -2.93 -12.62 -6.43
CA THR A 52 -3.00 -13.82 -5.60
C THR A 52 -4.11 -13.70 -4.56
N ASP A 53 -4.34 -14.77 -3.79
CA ASP A 53 -5.39 -14.76 -2.76
C ASP A 53 -5.03 -13.90 -1.54
N SER A 54 -3.75 -13.54 -1.36
CA SER A 54 -3.25 -12.87 -0.14
C SER A 54 -3.96 -11.56 0.13
N TYR A 55 -4.15 -10.69 -0.88
CA TYR A 55 -4.88 -9.43 -0.73
C TYR A 55 -6.31 -9.66 -0.23
N ARG A 56 -7.04 -10.60 -0.85
CA ARG A 56 -8.42 -10.94 -0.45
C ARG A 56 -8.48 -11.57 0.95
N MET A 57 -7.43 -12.24 1.41
CA MET A 57 -7.35 -12.78 2.77
C MET A 57 -7.33 -11.66 3.81
N PHE A 58 -6.51 -10.62 3.62
CA PHE A 58 -6.51 -9.46 4.53
C PHE A 58 -7.87 -8.76 4.60
N LEU A 59 -8.53 -8.56 3.45
CA LEU A 59 -9.87 -7.97 3.40
C LEU A 59 -10.89 -8.82 4.18
N ARG A 60 -10.86 -10.15 4.00
CA ARG A 60 -11.74 -11.09 4.73
C ARG A 60 -11.46 -11.12 6.24
N ALA A 61 -10.20 -10.89 6.64
CA ALA A 61 -9.79 -10.76 8.04
C ALA A 61 -10.14 -9.39 8.68
N GLY A 62 -10.82 -8.52 7.93
CA GLY A 62 -11.31 -7.24 8.44
C GLY A 62 -10.33 -6.08 8.33
N PHE A 63 -9.23 -6.24 7.57
CA PHE A 63 -8.37 -5.12 7.20
C PHE A 63 -9.00 -4.37 6.03
N ALA A 64 -9.31 -3.09 6.23
CA ALA A 64 -9.76 -2.19 5.17
C ALA A 64 -8.55 -1.68 4.37
N ASP A 65 -8.70 -1.59 3.06
CA ASP A 65 -7.75 -0.93 2.18
C ASP A 65 -7.98 0.59 2.19
N LEU A 66 -6.98 1.34 2.63
CA LEU A 66 -7.18 2.77 2.91
C LEU A 66 -7.21 3.61 1.65
N TRP A 67 -6.59 3.12 0.58
CA TRP A 67 -6.68 3.77 -0.74
C TRP A 67 -8.14 3.86 -1.21
N LEU A 68 -8.93 2.83 -0.94
CA LEU A 68 -10.34 2.78 -1.37
C LEU A 68 -11.28 3.63 -0.51
N ARG A 69 -10.80 4.22 0.59
CA ARG A 69 -11.61 5.10 1.44
C ARG A 69 -11.74 6.52 0.89
N GLU A 70 -10.78 6.93 0.09
CA GLU A 70 -10.73 8.26 -0.51
C GLU A 70 -11.28 8.21 -1.95
N ALA A 71 -11.91 9.29 -2.38
CA ALA A 71 -12.37 9.42 -3.76
C ALA A 71 -11.18 9.83 -4.65
N HIS A 72 -10.46 8.86 -5.18
CA HIS A 72 -9.37 9.10 -6.13
C HIS A 72 -9.84 9.07 -7.58
N SER A 73 -9.30 9.96 -8.41
CA SER A 73 -9.41 9.88 -9.87
C SER A 73 -8.36 8.96 -10.49
N ASN A 74 -7.36 8.53 -9.70
CA ASN A 74 -6.27 7.66 -10.15
C ASN A 74 -6.37 6.27 -9.47
N PRO A 75 -5.80 5.20 -10.08
CA PRO A 75 -5.91 3.85 -9.56
C PRO A 75 -4.97 3.52 -8.39
N GLY A 76 -4.05 4.44 -8.04
CA GLY A 76 -3.04 4.23 -7.00
C GLY A 76 -1.97 3.24 -7.39
N LEU A 77 -1.53 3.23 -8.66
CA LEU A 77 -0.53 2.27 -9.13
C LEU A 77 0.83 2.58 -8.49
N THR A 78 1.52 1.54 -8.06
CA THR A 78 2.78 1.65 -7.32
C THR A 78 3.91 0.85 -7.95
N CYS A 79 3.62 -0.11 -8.82
CA CYS A 79 4.61 -0.91 -9.55
C CYS A 79 4.23 -1.03 -11.04
N CYS A 80 5.12 -1.17 -12.00
CA CYS A 80 6.56 -0.95 -11.88
C CYS A 80 7.02 -0.02 -12.99
N GLN A 81 8.01 0.82 -12.68
CA GLN A 81 8.75 1.55 -13.71
C GLN A 81 9.53 0.55 -14.58
N ALA A 82 10.09 1.05 -15.68
CA ALA A 82 10.97 0.21 -16.49
C ALA A 82 12.19 -0.24 -15.66
N PRO A 83 12.74 -1.46 -15.87
CA PRO A 83 13.88 -1.95 -15.09
C PRO A 83 15.12 -1.04 -15.10
N SER A 84 15.29 -0.21 -16.12
CA SER A 84 16.36 0.77 -16.25
C SER A 84 16.09 2.08 -15.50
N LEU A 85 14.86 2.32 -15.06
CA LEU A 85 14.39 3.53 -14.37
C LEU A 85 14.57 4.84 -15.16
N ASP A 86 14.84 4.77 -16.46
CA ASP A 86 15.15 5.91 -17.33
C ASP A 86 14.00 6.32 -18.26
N ASN A 87 12.81 5.72 -18.09
CA ASN A 87 11.61 6.12 -18.81
C ASN A 87 11.22 7.57 -18.45
N THR A 88 10.91 8.39 -19.45
CA THR A 88 10.65 9.83 -19.25
C THR A 88 9.29 10.12 -18.62
N GLU A 89 8.34 9.20 -18.75
CA GLU A 89 6.99 9.24 -18.20
C GLU A 89 6.78 8.00 -17.35
N SER A 90 5.98 8.09 -16.29
CA SER A 90 5.71 6.96 -15.41
C SER A 90 5.00 5.83 -16.16
N VAL A 91 5.44 4.59 -15.94
CA VAL A 91 4.88 3.39 -16.57
C VAL A 91 4.34 2.37 -15.55
N LEU A 92 4.08 2.84 -14.31
CA LEU A 92 3.43 2.03 -13.28
C LEU A 92 2.11 1.46 -13.79
N TYR A 93 1.87 0.17 -13.56
CA TYR A 93 0.77 -0.61 -14.15
C TYR A 93 0.02 -1.51 -13.15
N SER A 94 0.49 -1.63 -11.91
CA SER A 94 -0.08 -2.50 -10.86
C SER A 94 -0.03 -1.81 -9.49
N ARG A 95 -1.01 -2.10 -8.63
CA ARG A 95 -1.03 -1.60 -7.24
C ARG A 95 -0.67 -2.73 -6.27
N LEU A 96 0.59 -2.73 -5.82
CA LEU A 96 1.16 -3.78 -4.96
C LEU A 96 1.49 -3.28 -3.55
N ASP A 97 1.76 -1.98 -3.42
CA ASP A 97 2.11 -1.36 -2.15
C ASP A 97 0.85 -0.81 -1.48
N LEU A 98 0.49 -1.37 -0.33
CA LEU A 98 -0.81 -1.14 0.28
C LEU A 98 -0.67 -0.55 1.67
N VAL A 99 -1.66 0.24 2.05
CA VAL A 99 -1.91 0.62 3.45
C VAL A 99 -3.23 -0.03 3.84
N LEU A 100 -3.13 -1.10 4.61
CA LEU A 100 -4.28 -1.86 5.12
C LEU A 100 -4.45 -1.57 6.60
N ALA A 101 -5.68 -1.38 7.08
CA ALA A 101 -5.90 -1.15 8.51
C ALA A 101 -7.15 -1.83 9.04
N ARG A 102 -7.03 -2.32 10.27
CA ARG A 102 -8.15 -2.79 11.08
C ARG A 102 -8.26 -1.94 12.33
N TYR A 103 -9.43 -1.35 12.54
CA TYR A 103 -9.51 -0.16 13.39
C TYR A 103 -9.73 -0.39 14.88
N GLY A 104 -9.81 -1.64 15.34
CA GLY A 104 -9.99 -1.98 16.76
C GLY A 104 -11.10 -1.16 17.44
N ALA A 105 -11.02 -1.01 18.77
CA ALA A 105 -11.92 -0.11 19.52
C ALA A 105 -11.46 1.35 19.50
N ALA A 106 -10.17 1.61 19.23
CA ALA A 106 -9.57 2.95 19.28
C ALA A 106 -9.66 3.73 17.95
N GLY A 107 -10.28 3.16 16.92
CA GLY A 107 -10.86 3.85 15.78
C GLY A 107 -9.96 4.85 15.08
N PHE A 108 -9.21 4.47 14.04
CA PHE A 108 -8.81 5.42 12.98
C PHE A 108 -9.91 5.54 11.92
N GLY A 109 -11.15 5.70 12.40
CA GLY A 109 -12.35 5.88 11.58
C GLY A 109 -12.58 7.34 11.17
N GLY A 110 -11.63 8.24 11.46
CA GLY A 110 -11.68 9.63 11.04
C GLY A 110 -11.42 9.79 9.53
N GLN A 111 -11.14 11.02 9.14
CA GLN A 111 -10.64 11.33 7.80
C GLN A 111 -9.36 10.52 7.52
N SER A 112 -9.11 10.24 6.25
CA SER A 112 -7.81 9.80 5.73
C SER A 112 -7.40 10.75 4.61
N TRP A 113 -6.12 10.75 4.27
CA TRP A 113 -5.61 11.34 3.05
C TRP A 113 -4.49 10.45 2.56
N MET A 114 -4.50 10.16 1.26
CA MET A 114 -3.55 9.27 0.62
C MET A 114 -3.02 9.89 -0.66
N ASP A 115 -1.77 9.59 -0.98
CA ASP A 115 -1.14 10.02 -2.22
C ASP A 115 -0.06 9.04 -2.66
N ILE A 116 0.26 9.08 -3.94
CA ILE A 116 1.40 8.37 -4.52
C ILE A 116 2.57 9.35 -4.63
N LEU A 117 3.76 8.91 -4.26
CA LEU A 117 4.99 9.70 -4.31
C LEU A 117 5.97 9.02 -5.28
N GLY A 118 6.55 9.77 -6.21
CA GLY A 118 7.51 9.21 -7.16
C GLY A 118 6.85 8.62 -8.41
N ASP A 119 5.64 9.06 -8.76
CA ASP A 119 4.91 8.68 -9.97
C ASP A 119 4.79 9.82 -11.00
N GLU A 120 5.28 11.03 -10.69
CA GLU A 120 5.28 12.15 -11.64
C GLU A 120 6.66 12.39 -12.26
N PRO A 121 6.77 12.84 -13.54
CA PRO A 121 8.07 13.17 -14.15
C PRO A 121 8.88 14.21 -13.38
N SER A 122 8.24 15.06 -12.58
CA SER A 122 8.91 16.00 -11.66
C SER A 122 9.66 15.32 -10.51
N ASP A 123 9.37 14.06 -10.21
CA ASP A 123 10.03 13.28 -9.16
C ASP A 123 11.31 12.60 -9.63
N LEU A 124 11.63 12.69 -10.92
CA LEU A 124 12.87 12.17 -11.49
C LEU A 124 14.09 12.81 -10.82
N ILE A 125 15.02 11.97 -10.37
CA ILE A 125 16.24 12.41 -9.69
C ILE A 125 17.37 12.49 -10.69
N GLN A 126 18.04 13.64 -10.76
CA GLN A 126 19.25 13.80 -11.56
C GLN A 126 20.43 13.08 -10.90
N VAL A 127 20.90 11.99 -11.51
CA VAL A 127 22.04 11.20 -11.01
C VAL A 127 23.35 11.52 -11.73
N ALA A 128 23.28 12.17 -12.90
CA ALA A 128 24.43 12.75 -13.61
C ALA A 128 23.99 13.92 -14.53
N PRO A 129 24.90 14.74 -15.07
CA PRO A 129 24.53 15.78 -16.05
C PRO A 129 23.75 15.21 -17.24
N GLY A 130 22.49 15.65 -17.39
CA GLY A 130 21.60 15.18 -18.47
C GLY A 130 21.06 13.76 -18.31
N TYR A 131 21.21 13.15 -17.12
CA TYR A 131 20.73 11.80 -16.86
C TYR A 131 19.93 11.75 -15.55
N THR A 132 18.68 11.33 -15.66
CA THR A 132 17.70 11.27 -14.58
C THR A 132 17.14 9.86 -14.46
N LEU A 133 16.82 9.45 -13.23
CA LEU A 133 16.18 8.15 -12.95
C LEU A 133 14.98 8.33 -12.04
N TRP A 134 14.01 7.43 -12.16
CA TRP A 134 12.99 7.25 -11.12
C TRP A 134 13.68 6.87 -9.79
N PRO A 135 13.17 7.33 -8.64
CA PRO A 135 13.76 7.01 -7.34
C PRO A 135 13.80 5.50 -7.04
N SER A 136 12.82 4.76 -7.58
CA SER A 136 12.66 3.31 -7.48
C SER A 136 11.79 2.83 -8.64
N ASP A 137 11.83 1.53 -8.92
CA ASP A 137 10.84 0.83 -9.74
C ASP A 137 9.43 0.90 -9.14
N HIS A 138 9.32 1.14 -7.84
CA HIS A 138 8.07 1.41 -7.16
C HIS A 138 7.89 2.90 -6.84
N ALA A 139 6.63 3.35 -6.84
CA ALA A 139 6.23 4.60 -6.22
C ALA A 139 5.81 4.37 -4.76
N GLY A 140 6.12 5.34 -3.90
CA GLY A 140 5.77 5.30 -2.49
C GLY A 140 4.29 5.61 -2.27
N VAL A 141 3.73 5.05 -1.19
CA VAL A 141 2.37 5.39 -0.73
C VAL A 141 2.46 6.21 0.55
N ILE A 142 1.90 7.42 0.53
CA ILE A 142 1.81 8.27 1.71
C ILE A 142 0.38 8.22 2.25
N ALA A 143 0.24 8.05 3.58
CA ALA A 143 -1.04 8.10 4.26
C ALA A 143 -0.98 9.04 5.47
N THR A 144 -1.99 9.89 5.60
CA THR A 144 -2.32 10.59 6.85
C THR A 144 -3.64 10.06 7.38
N LEU A 145 -3.65 9.62 8.64
CA LEU A 145 -4.82 9.00 9.29
C LEU A 145 -5.19 9.78 10.55
N TRP A 146 -6.46 10.15 10.66
CA TRP A 146 -6.97 10.80 11.85
C TRP A 146 -7.71 9.80 12.75
N PRO A 147 -7.60 9.95 14.09
CA PRO A 147 -8.45 9.23 15.02
C PRO A 147 -9.94 9.49 14.74
N ALA A 148 -10.78 8.57 15.15
CA ALA A 148 -12.22 8.67 15.05
C ALA A 148 -12.69 9.89 15.86
N PRO A 149 -13.75 10.58 15.38
CA PRO A 149 -14.31 11.72 16.10
C PRO A 149 -14.63 11.36 17.56
N GLY A 150 -14.15 12.18 18.50
CA GLY A 150 -14.37 11.96 19.94
C GLY A 150 -13.27 11.18 20.69
N LEU A 151 -12.28 10.62 19.98
CA LEU A 151 -11.09 9.96 20.58
C LEU A 151 -9.86 10.87 20.68
N LEU A 152 -9.98 12.15 20.30
CA LEU A 152 -8.95 13.15 20.58
C LEU A 152 -8.82 13.31 22.10
N MET A 153 -7.84 12.62 22.68
CA MET A 153 -7.35 12.93 24.02
C MET A 153 -7.05 14.43 24.07
N ARG A 154 -7.67 15.10 25.04
CA ARG A 154 -7.23 16.41 25.49
C ARG A 154 -5.76 16.25 25.88
N TRP A 155 -4.85 16.78 25.07
CA TRP A 155 -3.52 17.10 25.57
C TRP A 155 -3.76 18.17 26.62
N ALA A 156 -3.70 17.78 27.89
CA ALA A 156 -3.76 18.71 29.00
C ALA A 156 -2.44 19.49 29.01
N ASP A 157 -2.57 20.81 29.09
CA ASP A 157 -1.50 21.78 29.32
C ASP A 157 -0.69 21.48 30.58
#